data_AF-A0A816ZK78-F1
#
_entry.id   AF-A0A816ZK78-F1
#
_cell.length_a   1.000
_cell.length_b   1.000
_cell.length_c   1.000
_cell.angle_alpha   90.00
_cell.angle_beta   90.00
_cell.angle_gamma   90.00
#
_symmetry.space_group_name_H-M   'P 1'
#
loop_
_entity.id
_entity.type
_entity.pdbx_description
1 polymer ?
#
loop_
_entity_poly.entity_id
_entity_poly.type
_entity_poly.pdbx_seq_one_letter_code
_entity_poly.pdbx_strand_id
1 'polypeptide(L)'
;MSVDINNYNPTRVLVGVPYVNTVFHFIVGGGGTTLNLTDQISNDNSIGFGKGVAWIASDQAAILANIYTSTFSSWLSSQIWVYTQLPSTSLASTPTAIIPNSQQPIPSSISSELINIVSTPSGLVVLDVSGGILFI
;
A
#
# COMPACT_ATOMS: atom_id res chain seq x y z
N MET A 1 8.69 -7.32 -2.82
CA MET A 1 8.14 -6.56 -3.97
C MET A 1 6.71 -7.01 -4.10
N SER A 2 5.78 -6.07 -4.27
CA SER A 2 4.36 -6.34 -4.45
C SER A 2 3.88 -5.70 -5.74
N VAL A 3 2.91 -6.30 -6.41
CA VAL A 3 2.30 -5.77 -7.63
C VAL A 3 0.80 -5.99 -7.54
N ASP A 4 0.02 -4.99 -7.90
CA ASP A 4 -1.44 -5.13 -8.02
C ASP A 4 -1.96 -4.37 -9.24
N ILE A 5 -2.73 -5.09 -10.07
CA ILE A 5 -3.35 -4.54 -11.28
C ILE A 5 -4.77 -4.14 -10.90
N ASN A 6 -5.16 -2.92 -11.25
CA ASN A 6 -6.48 -2.43 -10.90
C ASN A 6 -7.56 -3.17 -11.70
N ASN A 7 -8.33 -4.03 -11.02
CA ASN A 7 -9.41 -4.79 -11.65
C ASN A 7 -10.55 -3.92 -12.19
N TYR A 8 -10.72 -2.69 -11.68
CA TYR A 8 -11.73 -1.74 -12.15
C TYR A 8 -11.22 -0.87 -13.30
N ASN A 9 -9.90 -0.71 -13.43
CA ASN A 9 -9.25 0.02 -14.52
C ASN A 9 -7.90 -0.63 -14.86
N PRO A 10 -7.86 -1.65 -15.73
CA PRO A 10 -6.67 -2.47 -15.97
C PRO A 10 -5.51 -1.72 -16.64
N THR A 11 -5.72 -0.46 -17.01
CA THR A 11 -4.63 0.43 -17.46
C THR A 11 -3.75 0.90 -16.31
N ARG A 12 -4.14 0.65 -15.05
CA ARG A 12 -3.42 1.12 -13.86
C ARG A 12 -2.80 -0.03 -13.09
N VAL A 13 -1.53 0.13 -12.72
CA VAL A 13 -0.77 -0.87 -11.97
C VAL A 13 -0.05 -0.19 -10.82
N LEU A 14 -0.12 -0.80 -9.64
CA LEU A 14 0.70 -0.41 -8.49
C LEU A 14 1.84 -1.40 -8.34
N VAL A 15 3.04 -0.88 -8.10
CA VAL A 15 4.23 -1.69 -7.86
C VAL A 15 4.93 -1.17 -6.62
N GLY A 16 4.97 -2.00 -5.58
CA GLY A 16 5.73 -1.78 -4.36
C GLY A 16 7.13 -2.37 -4.45
N VAL A 17 8.15 -1.55 -4.21
CA VAL A 17 9.56 -1.96 -4.22
C VAL A 17 10.19 -1.68 -2.85
N PRO A 18 10.29 -2.70 -1.96
CA PRO A 18 10.78 -2.54 -0.60
C PRO A 18 12.21 -2.01 -0.52
N TYR A 19 13.07 -2.42 -1.45
CA TYR A 19 14.49 -2.05 -1.44
C TYR A 19 14.73 -0.54 -1.57
N VAL A 20 13.81 0.18 -2.23
CA VAL A 20 13.87 1.65 -2.38
C VAL A 20 12.76 2.34 -1.58
N ASN A 21 12.08 1.63 -0.67
CA ASN A 21 10.98 2.14 0.17
C ASN A 21 9.94 2.95 -0.62
N THR A 22 9.56 2.45 -1.80
CA THR A 22 8.80 3.23 -2.77
C THR A 22 7.64 2.42 -3.33
N VAL A 23 6.51 3.10 -3.57
CA VAL A 23 5.44 2.61 -4.42
C VAL A 23 5.37 3.44 -5.69
N PHE A 24 5.29 2.75 -6.82
CA PHE A 24 5.14 3.32 -8.13
C PHE A 24 3.71 3.09 -8.64
N HIS A 25 3.10 4.12 -9.20
CA HIS A 25 1.84 4.03 -9.93
C HIS A 25 2.12 4.19 -11.42
N PHE A 26 1.76 3.16 -12.18
CA PHE A 26 1.92 3.13 -13.62
C PHE A 26 0.59 3.24 -14.33
N ILE A 27 0.57 4.03 -15.41
CA ILE A 27 -0.57 4.16 -16.31
C ILE A 27 -0.15 3.70 -17.70
N VAL A 28 -0.88 2.74 -18.25
CA VAL A 28 -0.67 2.14 -19.57
C VAL A 28 -1.63 2.80 -20.57
N GLY A 29 -1.08 3.54 -21.54
CA GLY A 29 -1.86 4.18 -22.61
C GLY A 29 -2.16 3.26 -23.80
N GLY A 30 -3.28 3.49 -24.48
CA GLY A 30 -3.58 2.82 -25.76
C GLY A 30 -2.86 3.48 -26.93
N GLY A 31 -2.07 2.72 -27.70
CA GLY A 31 -1.33 3.20 -28.88
C GLY A 31 0.13 2.72 -28.98
N GLY A 32 0.62 2.04 -27.95
CA GLY A 32 1.99 1.55 -27.79
C GLY A 32 2.24 1.38 -26.30
N THR A 33 3.05 0.41 -25.90
CA THR A 33 3.37 0.07 -24.50
C THR A 33 4.23 1.16 -23.82
N THR A 34 3.74 2.39 -23.77
CA THR A 34 4.38 3.45 -22.98
C THR A 34 3.91 3.29 -21.55
N LEU A 35 4.78 2.70 -20.72
CA LEU A 35 4.61 2.64 -19.29
C LEU A 35 5.03 3.98 -18.70
N ASN A 36 4.07 4.84 -18.37
CA ASN A 36 4.37 6.11 -17.72
C ASN A 36 4.42 5.90 -16.21
N LEU A 37 5.58 6.17 -15.61
CA LEU A 37 5.65 6.35 -14.17
C LEU A 37 4.94 7.67 -13.86
N THR A 38 3.78 7.56 -13.25
CA THR A 38 2.99 8.75 -12.95
C THR A 38 3.32 9.25 -11.55
N ASP A 39 3.71 8.36 -10.62
CA ASP A 39 3.94 8.73 -9.22
C ASP A 39 4.88 7.85 -8.43
N GLN A 40 5.55 8.49 -7.48
CA GLN A 40 6.41 7.88 -6.48
C GLN A 40 6.05 8.40 -5.09
N ILE A 41 5.85 7.50 -4.12
CA ILE A 41 5.80 7.89 -2.70
C ILE A 41 7.15 7.57 -2.06
N SER A 42 7.91 8.61 -1.72
CA SER A 42 9.14 8.53 -0.93
C SER A 42 8.88 9.09 0.46
N ASN A 43 9.22 8.34 1.51
CA ASN A 43 8.85 8.67 2.90
C ASN A 43 10.00 9.18 3.76
N ASP A 44 9.67 9.52 5.02
CA ASP A 44 10.60 9.81 6.11
C ASP A 44 11.52 8.62 6.46
N ASN A 45 12.66 8.94 7.10
CA ASN A 45 13.76 8.03 7.47
C ASN A 45 13.41 6.87 8.43
N SER A 46 12.14 6.58 8.69
CA SER A 46 11.73 5.43 9.52
C SER A 46 10.48 4.72 8.98
N ILE A 47 9.94 5.12 7.83
CA ILE A 47 8.78 4.46 7.24
C ILE A 47 9.17 3.88 5.89
N GLY A 48 9.05 2.56 5.76
CA GLY A 48 9.27 1.84 4.51
C GLY A 48 7.97 1.42 3.85
N PHE A 49 7.98 1.38 2.53
CA PHE A 49 6.86 0.94 1.70
C PHE A 49 7.24 -0.17 0.75
N GLY A 50 6.23 -0.71 0.07
CA GLY A 50 6.41 -1.58 -1.09
C GLY A 50 6.43 -3.07 -0.76
N LYS A 51 6.23 -3.43 0.52
CA LYS A 51 5.97 -4.82 0.91
C LYS A 51 4.58 -5.29 0.47
N GLY A 52 3.60 -4.40 0.46
CA GLY A 52 2.23 -4.70 0.03
C GLY A 52 1.57 -3.47 -0.58
N VAL A 53 0.86 -3.67 -1.69
CA VAL A 53 0.02 -2.67 -2.37
C VAL A 53 -1.24 -3.38 -2.85
N ALA A 54 -2.37 -2.69 -2.82
CA ALA A 54 -3.65 -3.23 -3.26
C ALA A 54 -4.56 -2.11 -3.75
N TRP A 55 -5.29 -2.34 -4.84
CA TRP A 55 -6.40 -1.50 -5.28
C TRP A 55 -7.67 -1.87 -4.52
N ILE A 56 -8.31 -0.89 -3.90
CA ILE A 56 -9.61 -1.06 -3.22
C ILE A 56 -10.75 -0.79 -4.21
N ALA A 57 -10.57 0.22 -5.06
CA ALA A 57 -11.53 0.66 -6.07
C ALA A 57 -10.79 1.24 -7.30
N SER A 58 -11.52 1.77 -8.27
CA SER A 58 -10.93 2.35 -9.50
C SER A 58 -9.97 3.51 -9.23
N ASP A 59 -10.20 4.28 -8.16
CA ASP A 59 -9.43 5.47 -7.77
C ASP A 59 -8.92 5.40 -6.32
N GLN A 60 -8.91 4.20 -5.72
CA GLN A 60 -8.50 4.01 -4.33
C GLN A 60 -7.48 2.90 -4.19
N ALA A 61 -6.39 3.19 -3.48
CA ALA A 61 -5.33 2.25 -3.21
C ALA A 61 -5.04 2.16 -1.70
N ALA A 62 -4.66 0.98 -1.26
CA ALA A 62 -4.09 0.72 0.05
C ALA A 62 -2.62 0.35 -0.12
N ILE A 63 -1.78 0.97 0.70
CA ILE A 63 -0.35 0.70 0.75
C ILE A 63 0.00 0.27 2.16
N LEU A 64 0.70 -0.86 2.27
CA LEU A 64 1.26 -1.33 3.51
C LEU A 64 2.52 -0.51 3.84
N ALA A 65 2.41 0.31 4.89
CA ALA A 65 3.49 1.10 5.46
C ALA A 65 4.08 0.37 6.66
N ASN A 66 5.40 0.19 6.67
CA ASN A 66 6.11 -0.46 7.77
C ASN A 66 6.93 0.59 8.51
N ILE A 67 6.73 0.69 9.81
CA ILE A 67 7.49 1.58 10.70
C ILE A 67 8.68 0.80 11.23
N TYR A 68 9.87 1.33 10.99
CA TYR A 68 11.14 0.77 11.44
C TYR A 68 11.77 1.65 12.52
N THR A 69 12.81 1.12 13.17
CA THR A 69 13.75 1.94 13.93
C THR A 69 14.40 3.00 13.03
N SER A 70 14.91 4.08 13.63
CA SER A 70 15.60 5.17 12.90
C SER A 70 16.84 4.71 12.11
N THR A 71 17.37 3.54 12.44
CA THR A 71 18.48 2.87 11.74
C THR A 71 18.02 1.89 10.66
N PHE A 72 16.71 1.75 10.44
CA PHE A 72 16.09 0.73 9.58
C PHE A 72 16.50 -0.71 9.91
N SER A 73 16.99 -0.96 11.12
CA SER A 73 17.50 -2.29 11.51
C SER A 73 16.40 -3.23 11.97
N SER A 74 15.31 -2.69 12.52
CA SER A 74 14.24 -3.48 13.11
C SER A 74 12.88 -2.93 12.69
N TRP A 75 12.00 -3.83 12.28
CA TRP A 75 10.59 -3.53 12.07
C TRP A 75 9.90 -3.42 13.43
N LEU A 76 9.08 -2.39 13.61
CA LEU A 76 8.37 -2.13 14.87
C LEU A 76 6.88 -2.40 14.74
N SER A 77 6.28 -1.87 13.67
CA SER A 77 4.85 -1.98 13.44
C SER A 77 4.49 -1.66 11.99
N SER A 78 3.21 -1.80 11.67
CA SER A 78 2.67 -1.52 10.35
C SER A 78 1.38 -0.73 10.43
N GLN A 79 1.17 0.01 9.35
CA GLN A 79 -0.06 0.73 9.07
C GLN A 79 -0.45 0.49 7.62
N ILE A 80 -1.72 0.72 7.32
CA ILE A 80 -2.31 0.66 6.00
C ILE A 80 -2.69 2.09 5.68
N TRP A 81 -1.99 2.63 4.69
CA TRP A 81 -2.17 3.98 4.21
C TRP A 81 -3.11 3.89 3.02
N VAL A 82 -4.29 4.48 3.16
CA VAL A 82 -5.33 4.50 2.13
C VAL A 82 -5.27 5.83 1.41
N TYR A 83 -5.19 5.76 0.10
CA TYR A 83 -5.22 6.91 -0.80
C TYR A 83 -6.49 6.84 -1.61
N THR A 84 -7.25 7.93 -1.60
CA THR A 84 -8.49 8.07 -2.37
C THR A 84 -8.33 9.15 -3.42
N GLN A 85 -9.27 9.18 -4.38
CA GLN A 85 -9.31 10.17 -5.45
C GLN A 85 -8.03 10.21 -6.30
N LEU A 86 -7.41 9.06 -6.55
CA LEU A 86 -6.19 8.96 -7.37
C LEU A 86 -6.49 9.45 -8.80
N PRO A 87 -6.15 10.71 -9.14
CA PRO A 87 -6.42 11.26 -10.45
C PRO A 87 -5.57 10.50 -11.47
N SER A 88 -5.78 10.75 -12.75
CA SER A 88 -4.91 10.22 -13.82
C SER A 88 -3.48 10.78 -13.81
N THR A 89 -3.06 11.45 -12.73
CA THR A 89 -1.84 12.28 -12.72
C THR A 89 -1.01 12.21 -11.46
N SER A 90 -1.59 12.02 -10.24
CA SER A 90 -0.73 11.73 -9.09
C SER A 90 -1.29 10.97 -7.87
N LEU A 91 -0.46 10.18 -7.18
CA LEU A 91 -0.68 9.74 -5.79
C LEU A 91 -0.51 10.97 -4.90
N ALA A 92 -1.47 11.22 -4.02
CA ALA A 92 -1.35 12.30 -3.04
C ALA A 92 -0.10 12.06 -2.15
N SER A 93 0.56 13.13 -1.74
CA SER A 93 1.71 13.03 -0.83
C SER A 93 1.32 12.56 0.57
N THR A 94 0.03 12.70 0.94
CA THR A 94 -0.51 12.25 2.21
C THR A 94 -1.66 11.27 1.99
N PRO A 95 -1.76 10.20 2.80
CA PRO A 95 -2.88 9.28 2.72
C PRO A 95 -4.17 9.97 3.20
N THR A 96 -5.30 9.56 2.63
CA THR A 96 -6.64 9.97 3.07
C THR A 96 -6.98 9.36 4.43
N ALA A 97 -6.55 8.12 4.68
CA ALA A 97 -6.75 7.43 5.95
C ALA A 97 -5.56 6.52 6.31
N ILE A 98 -5.37 6.30 7.61
CA ILE A 98 -4.34 5.42 8.17
C ILE A 98 -5.00 4.46 9.16
N ILE A 99 -4.72 3.17 9.00
CA ILE A 99 -5.27 2.08 9.82
C ILE A 99 -4.11 1.18 10.32
N PRO A 100 -4.07 0.75 11.58
CA PRO A 100 -4.96 1.13 12.67
C PRO A 100 -4.76 2.58 13.11
N ASN A 101 -5.78 3.14 13.75
CA ASN A 101 -5.75 4.43 14.44
C ASN A 101 -6.45 4.32 15.81
N SER A 102 -6.55 5.41 16.57
CA SER A 102 -7.15 5.38 17.91
C SER A 102 -8.62 5.01 17.92
N GLN A 103 -9.33 5.19 16.80
CA GLN A 103 -10.73 4.81 16.64
C GLN A 103 -10.90 3.38 16.11
N GLN A 104 -9.88 2.83 15.44
CA GLN A 104 -9.89 1.52 14.80
C GLN A 104 -8.65 0.73 15.22
N PRO A 105 -8.57 0.30 16.50
CA PRO A 105 -7.45 -0.52 16.97
C PRO A 105 -7.49 -1.90 16.31
N ILE A 106 -6.31 -2.44 16.00
CA ILE A 106 -6.19 -3.85 15.61
C ILE A 106 -6.47 -4.75 16.82
N PRO A 107 -7.19 -5.88 16.64
CA PRO A 107 -7.40 -6.86 17.70
C PRO A 107 -6.07 -7.32 18.28
N SER A 108 -6.01 -7.57 19.60
CA SER A 108 -4.77 -8.01 20.27
C SER A 108 -4.26 -9.38 19.81
N SER A 109 -5.09 -10.14 19.09
CA SER A 109 -4.72 -11.40 18.46
C SER A 109 -3.94 -11.22 17.15
N ILE A 110 -3.91 -10.01 16.60
CA ILE A 110 -3.18 -9.66 15.37
C ILE A 110 -1.90 -8.93 15.76
N SER A 111 -0.77 -9.36 15.23
CA SER A 111 0.51 -8.69 15.42
C SER A 111 0.48 -7.29 14.83
N SER A 112 1.20 -6.35 15.45
CA SER A 112 1.43 -5.02 14.89
C SER A 112 2.28 -5.06 13.62
N GLU A 113 2.93 -6.18 13.34
CA GLU A 113 3.77 -6.41 12.16
C GLU A 113 2.97 -7.14 11.07
N LEU A 114 2.52 -6.39 10.06
CA LEU A 114 1.73 -6.88 8.92
C LEU A 114 2.64 -7.16 7.70
N ILE A 115 2.57 -8.37 7.13
CA ILE A 115 3.45 -8.82 6.05
C ILE A 115 2.87 -8.65 4.65
N ASN A 116 1.54 -8.68 4.52
CA ASN A 116 0.89 -8.56 3.22
C ASN A 116 -0.49 -7.94 3.32
N ILE A 117 -0.93 -7.36 2.20
CA ILE A 117 -2.27 -6.83 1.99
C ILE A 117 -2.80 -7.34 0.67
N VAL A 118 -4.06 -7.78 0.66
CA VAL A 118 -4.73 -8.35 -0.51
C VAL A 118 -6.08 -7.68 -0.66
N SER A 119 -6.38 -7.27 -1.89
CA SER A 119 -7.71 -6.77 -2.23
C SER A 119 -8.71 -7.92 -2.38
N THR A 120 -9.91 -7.70 -1.86
CA THR A 120 -11.06 -8.58 -2.05
C THR A 120 -12.26 -7.77 -2.56
N PRO A 121 -13.28 -8.41 -3.14
CA PRO A 121 -14.48 -7.70 -3.58
C PRO A 121 -15.20 -6.91 -2.47
N SER A 122 -14.97 -7.25 -1.20
CA SER A 122 -15.64 -6.67 -0.04
C SER A 122 -14.75 -5.75 0.81
N GLY A 123 -13.47 -5.60 0.48
CA GLY A 123 -12.52 -4.85 1.31
C GLY A 123 -11.10 -5.39 1.20
N LEU A 124 -10.33 -5.27 2.27
CA LEU A 124 -8.93 -5.67 2.34
C LEU A 124 -8.76 -6.84 3.31
N VAL A 125 -7.86 -7.74 2.94
CA VAL A 125 -7.38 -8.80 3.83
C VAL A 125 -5.92 -8.55 4.12
N VAL A 126 -5.57 -8.63 5.40
CA VAL A 126 -4.23 -8.36 5.89
C VAL A 126 -3.72 -9.59 6.62
N LEU A 127 -2.47 -9.93 6.33
CA LEU A 127 -1.77 -11.04 6.96
C LEU A 127 -0.66 -10.49 7.86
N ASP A 128 -0.56 -11.00 9.08
CA ASP A 128 0.50 -10.65 10.02
C ASP A 128 1.66 -11.66 10.02
N VAL A 129 2.76 -11.32 10.70
CA VAL A 129 3.95 -12.18 10.85
C VAL A 129 3.71 -13.51 11.56
N SER A 130 2.65 -13.60 12.36
CA SER A 130 2.26 -14.77 13.16
C SER A 130 1.24 -15.66 12.44
N GLY A 131 0.82 -15.29 11.22
CA GLY A 131 -0.21 -16.00 10.44
C GLY A 131 -1.65 -15.56 10.76
N GLY A 132 -1.83 -14.51 11.56
CA GLY A 132 -3.11 -13.89 11.84
C GLY A 132 -3.67 -13.17 10.60
N ILE A 133 -4.99 -13.29 10.40
CA ILE A 133 -5.70 -12.71 9.26
C ILE A 133 -6.73 -11.72 9.78
N LEU A 134 -6.73 -10.50 9.22
CA LEU A 134 -7.69 -9.45 9.53
C LEU A 134 -8.39 -8.97 8.26
N PHE A 135 -9.72 -8.83 8.34
CA PHE A 135 -10.54 -8.21 7.30
C PHE A 135 -10.79 -6.75 7.67
N ILE A 136 -10.56 -5.84 6.71
CA ILE A 136 -10.68 -4.39 6.86
C ILE A 136 -11.58 -3.83 5.75
#